data_AF-A0AA97E159-F1
#
_entry.id   AF-A0AA97E159-F1
#
_cell.length_a   1.000
_cell.length_b   1.000
_cell.length_c   1.000
_cell.angle_alpha   90.00
_cell.angle_beta   90.00
_cell.angle_gamma   90.00
#
_symmetry.space_group_name_H-M   'P 1'
#
loop_
_entity.id
_entity.type
_entity.pdbx_description
1 polymer ?
#
loop_
_entity_poly.entity_id
_entity_poly.type
_entity_poly.pdbx_seq_one_letter_code
_entity_poly.pdbx_strand_id
1 'polypeptide(L)'
;MKQSFTTRNTLEQYNRIEMALVSGPFKSLHGVWTFTELSPTSCKIMLSIEFELSGMLKFAFGGVFSQVANAMVDSFSKRAKVVYGE
;
A
#
# COMPACT_ATOMS: atom_id res chain seq x y z
N MET A 1 -8.00 19.29 -7.98
CA MET A 1 -8.99 18.62 -7.11
C MET A 1 -8.25 17.56 -6.30
N LYS A 2 -8.23 17.61 -4.97
CA LYS A 2 -7.58 16.58 -4.13
C LYS A 2 -8.57 15.44 -3.92
N GLN A 3 -8.24 14.24 -4.39
CA GLN A 3 -9.01 13.03 -4.12
C GLN A 3 -8.40 12.32 -2.91
N SER A 4 -9.23 11.79 -2.02
CA SER A 4 -8.82 11.07 -0.82
C SER A 4 -9.63 9.80 -0.65
N PHE A 5 -9.02 8.79 -0.01
CA PHE A 5 -9.68 7.55 0.37
C PHE A 5 -9.20 7.12 1.75
N THR A 6 -10.00 6.30 2.43
CA THR A 6 -9.73 5.78 3.76
C THR A 6 -9.76 4.26 3.71
N THR A 7 -8.81 3.61 4.39
CA THR A 7 -8.80 2.17 4.60
C THR A 7 -8.93 1.81 6.07
N ARG A 8 -9.55 0.67 6.35
CA ARG A 8 -9.42 -0.04 7.62
C ARG A 8 -8.26 -1.01 7.48
N ASN A 9 -7.32 -0.97 8.42
CA ASN A 9 -6.13 -1.80 8.37
C ASN A 9 -6.15 -2.84 9.49
N THR A 10 -5.91 -4.10 9.15
CA THR A 10 -5.76 -5.21 10.10
C THR A 10 -4.30 -5.63 10.11
N LEU A 11 -3.64 -5.51 11.27
CA LEU A 11 -2.24 -5.87 11.44
C LEU A 11 -2.13 -7.31 11.98
N GLU A 12 -1.43 -8.15 11.24
CA GLU A 12 -0.84 -9.38 11.75
C GLU A 12 0.64 -9.10 12.02
N GLN A 13 1.01 -9.13 13.30
CA GLN A 13 2.30 -8.63 13.74
C GLN A 13 3.45 -9.37 13.03
N TYR A 14 4.42 -8.60 12.54
CA TYR A 14 5.62 -9.05 11.80
C TYR A 14 5.40 -9.74 10.44
N ASN A 15 4.15 -10.08 10.07
CA ASN A 15 3.88 -10.84 8.84
C ASN A 15 3.16 -10.01 7.78
N ARG A 16 2.06 -9.34 8.15
CA ARG A 16 1.11 -8.82 7.16
C ARG A 16 0.29 -7.63 7.67
N ILE A 17 -0.01 -6.68 6.79
CA ILE A 17 -1.06 -5.67 7.03
C ILE A 17 -2.06 -5.77 5.89
N GLU A 18 -3.31 -6.07 6.24
CA GLU A 18 -4.43 -6.06 5.31
C GLU A 18 -5.10 -4.69 5.30
N MET A 19 -5.43 -4.18 4.12
CA MET A 19 -6.06 -2.89 3.90
C MET A 19 -7.39 -3.10 3.17
N ALA A 20 -8.50 -2.67 3.77
CA ALA A 20 -9.81 -2.72 3.14
C ALA A 20 -10.40 -1.32 2.99
N LEU A 21 -10.96 -1.00 1.83
CA LEU A 21 -11.61 0.29 1.57
C LEU A 21 -12.74 0.57 2.57
N VAL A 22 -12.74 1.76 3.15
CA VAL A 22 -13.85 2.29 3.96
C VAL A 22 -14.62 3.35 3.18
N SER A 23 -13.92 4.25 2.51
CA SER A 23 -14.53 5.31 1.70
C SER A 23 -13.54 5.85 0.67
N GLY A 24 -14.05 6.40 -0.43
CA GLY A 24 -13.21 7.02 -1.45
C GLY A 24 -13.77 6.87 -2.87
N PRO A 25 -12.96 7.19 -3.88
CA PRO A 25 -13.36 7.20 -5.28
C PRO A 25 -13.40 5.79 -5.92
N PHE A 26 -12.87 4.79 -5.21
CA PHE A 26 -12.87 3.39 -5.63
C PHE A 26 -14.22 2.73 -5.33
N LYS A 27 -14.64 1.81 -6.20
CA LYS A 27 -15.75 0.89 -5.92
C LYS A 27 -15.28 -0.23 -4.97
N SER A 28 -14.06 -0.71 -5.17
CA SER A 28 -13.36 -1.59 -4.24
C SER A 28 -11.87 -1.26 -4.24
N LEU A 29 -11.23 -1.41 -3.08
CA LEU A 29 -9.78 -1.39 -2.94
C LEU A 29 -9.41 -2.35 -1.82
N HIS A 30 -8.51 -3.26 -2.13
CA HIS A 30 -7.95 -4.21 -1.20
C HIS A 30 -6.43 -4.19 -1.36
N GLY A 31 -5.72 -3.93 -0.27
CA GLY A 31 -4.27 -3.88 -0.25
C GLY A 31 -3.70 -4.87 0.75
N VAL A 32 -2.54 -5.42 0.46
CA VAL A 32 -1.81 -6.31 1.35
C VAL A 32 -0.35 -5.92 1.37
N TRP A 33 0.12 -5.50 2.54
CA TRP A 33 1.55 -5.48 2.84
C TRP A 33 1.97 -6.84 3.36
N THR A 34 3.03 -7.40 2.79
CA THR A 34 3.68 -8.62 3.27
C THR A 34 5.11 -8.31 3.65
N PHE A 35 5.51 -8.81 4.81
CA PHE A 35 6.87 -8.74 5.33
C PHE A 35 7.43 -10.16 5.34
N THR A 36 8.57 -10.36 4.70
CA THR A 36 9.23 -11.66 4.65
C THR A 36 10.63 -11.51 5.19
N GLU A 37 10.94 -12.20 6.28
CA GLU A 37 12.30 -12.28 6.79
C GLU A 37 13.21 -12.90 5.72
N LEU A 38 14.32 -12.24 5.42
CA LEU A 38 15.36 -12.78 4.54
C LEU A 38 16.60 -13.19 5.34
N SER A 39 16.86 -12.50 6.45
CA SER A 39 17.91 -12.79 7.43
C SER A 39 17.58 -12.11 8.77
N PRO A 40 18.35 -12.34 9.84
CA PRO A 40 18.14 -11.68 11.13
C PRO A 40 18.21 -10.13 11.09
N THR A 41 18.77 -9.56 10.01
CA THR A 41 18.95 -8.11 9.85
C THR A 41 18.34 -7.56 8.56
N SER A 42 17.60 -8.38 7.79
CA SER A 42 17.00 -7.93 6.54
C SER A 42 15.63 -8.56 6.31
N CYS A 43 14.72 -7.76 5.75
CA CYS A 43 13.41 -8.23 5.33
C CYS A 43 13.10 -7.73 3.91
N LYS A 44 12.27 -8.49 3.21
CA LYS A 44 11.61 -8.07 1.99
C LYS A 44 10.24 -7.50 2.35
N ILE A 45 9.94 -6.31 1.83
CA ILE A 45 8.60 -5.73 1.88
C ILE A 45 7.94 -5.86 0.51
N MET A 46 6.66 -6.17 0.49
CA MET A 46 5.87 -6.24 -0.73
C MET A 46 4.50 -5.63 -0.49
N LEU A 47 4.01 -4.86 -1.46
CA LEU A 47 2.68 -4.29 -1.47
C LEU A 47 1.93 -4.84 -2.69
N SER A 48 0.86 -5.60 -2.46
CA SER A 48 -0.11 -5.99 -3.48
C SER A 48 -1.36 -5.13 -3.30
N ILE A 49 -1.93 -4.62 -4.39
CA ILE A 49 -3.20 -3.90 -4.33
C ILE A 49 -4.08 -4.30 -5.50
N GLU A 50 -5.32 -4.65 -5.19
CA GLU A 50 -6.40 -4.92 -6.12
C GLU A 50 -7.45 -3.83 -5.96
N PHE A 51 -7.98 -3.30 -7.07
CA PHE A 51 -8.97 -2.23 -7.01
C PHE A 51 -9.92 -2.24 -8.20
N GLU A 52 -11.12 -1.73 -7.97
CA GLU A 52 -12.09 -1.43 -9.02
C GLU A 52 -12.43 0.07 -8.97
N LEU A 53 -12.29 0.75 -10.11
CA LEU A 53 -12.61 2.16 -10.25
C LEU A 53 -14.10 2.36 -10.54
N SER A 54 -14.70 3.38 -9.92
CA SER A 54 -16.01 3.87 -10.34
C SER A 54 -15.90 4.57 -11.73
N GLY A 55 -17.01 4.61 -12.48
CA GLY A 55 -17.03 4.94 -13.91
C GLY A 55 -16.39 6.27 -14.34
N MET A 56 -16.21 7.23 -13.42
CA MET A 56 -15.59 8.54 -13.70
C MET A 56 -14.05 8.52 -13.66
N LEU A 57 -13.41 7.47 -13.13
CA LEU A 57 -11.97 7.44 -12.83
C LEU A 57 -11.14 6.51 -13.70
N LYS A 58 -11.77 5.76 -14.62
CA LYS A 58 -11.11 4.74 -15.45
C LYS A 58 -9.91 5.28 -16.24
N PHE A 59 -9.91 6.56 -16.61
CA PHE A 59 -8.82 7.20 -17.35
C PHE A 59 -7.68 7.75 -16.49
N ALA A 60 -7.90 7.99 -15.18
CA ALA A 60 -6.93 8.67 -14.32
C ALA A 60 -5.97 7.72 -13.57
N PHE A 61 -6.40 6.50 -13.27
CA PHE A 61 -5.68 5.62 -12.34
C PHE A 61 -4.88 4.49 -12.99
N GLY A 62 -5.27 3.99 -14.17
CA GLY A 62 -4.63 2.82 -14.79
C GLY A 62 -3.13 2.97 -15.08
N GLY A 63 -2.67 4.18 -15.45
CA GLY A 63 -1.26 4.45 -15.76
C GLY A 63 -0.40 4.91 -14.58
N VAL A 64 -1.01 5.40 -13.49
CA VAL A 64 -0.29 6.05 -12.37
C VAL A 64 -0.26 5.15 -11.13
N PHE A 65 -1.14 4.17 -11.04
CA PHE A 65 -1.27 3.36 -9.82
C PHE A 65 0.01 2.59 -9.47
N SER A 66 0.71 2.03 -10.46
CA SER A 66 2.01 1.38 -10.23
C SER A 66 3.06 2.36 -9.69
N GLN A 67 3.03 3.63 -10.11
CA GLN A 67 3.93 4.66 -9.58
C GLN A 67 3.58 5.00 -8.13
N VAL A 68 2.29 5.05 -7.79
CA VAL A 68 1.82 5.25 -6.41
C VAL A 68 2.25 4.10 -5.51
N ALA A 69 2.06 2.85 -5.94
CA ALA A 69 2.49 1.68 -5.19
C ALA A 69 4.01 1.66 -4.95
N ASN A 70 4.80 1.97 -5.99
CA ASN A 70 6.26 2.09 -5.86
C ASN A 70 6.64 3.21 -4.88
N ALA A 71 6.01 4.38 -4.97
CA ALA A 71 6.26 5.48 -4.05
C ALA A 71 5.90 5.12 -2.60
N MET A 72 4.88 4.29 -2.37
CA MET A 72 4.54 3.78 -1.04
C MET A 72 5.62 2.84 -0.50
N VAL A 73 6.10 1.88 -1.31
CA VAL A 73 7.19 0.95 -0.94
C VAL A 73 8.47 1.72 -0.61
N ASP A 74 8.83 2.69 -1.43
CA ASP A 74 9.98 3.57 -1.21
C ASP A 74 9.84 4.39 0.08
N SER A 75 8.67 4.99 0.30
CA SER A 75 8.39 5.79 1.49
C SER A 75 8.45 4.94 2.76
N PHE A 76 7.92 3.72 2.71
CA PHE A 76 8.00 2.77 3.80
C PHE A 76 9.47 2.43 4.11
N SER A 77 10.25 2.09 3.08
CA SER A 77 11.68 1.77 3.21
C SER A 77 12.48 2.93 3.79
N LYS A 78 12.23 4.16 3.32
CA LYS A 78 12.85 5.37 3.87
C LYS A 78 12.48 5.59 5.33
N ARG A 79 11.21 5.41 5.70
CA ARG A 79 10.77 5.56 7.09
C ARG A 79 11.41 4.51 8.00
N ALA A 80 11.51 3.26 7.54
CA ALA A 80 12.18 2.19 8.28
C ALA A 80 13.65 2.55 8.56
N LYS A 81 14.39 3.08 7.57
CA LYS A 81 15.76 3.56 7.77
C LYS A 81 15.86 4.71 8.78
N VAL A 82 14.88 5.61 8.83
CA VAL A 82 14.88 6.72 9.82
C VAL A 82 14.60 6.22 11.24
N VAL A 83 13.78 5.17 11.40
CA VAL A 83 13.38 4.65 12.72
C VAL A 83 14.35 3.59 13.24
N TYR A 84 14.92 2.77 12.35
CA TYR A 84 15.69 1.57 12.68
C TYR A 84 17.06 1.50 12.00
N GLY A 85 17.39 2.44 11.10
CA GLY A 85 18.74 2.52 10.54
C GLY A 85 19.65 3.20 11.55
N GLU A 86 20.72 2.50 11.93
CA GLU A 86 21.84 3.08 12.68
C GLU A 86 22.53 4.19 11.87
#